data_AF-A0AAV1GJE0-F1
#
_entry.id   AF-A0AAV1GJE0-F1
#
_cell.length_a   1.000
_cell.length_b   1.000
_cell.length_c   1.000
_cell.angle_alpha   90.00
_cell.angle_beta   90.00
_cell.angle_gamma   90.00
#
_symmetry.space_group_name_H-M   'P 1'
#
loop_
_entity.id
_entity.type
_entity.pdbx_description
1 polymer ?
#
loop_
_entity_poly.entity_id
_entity_poly.type
_entity_poly.pdbx_seq_one_letter_code
_entity_poly.pdbx_strand_id
1 'polypeptide(L)'
;MLVAGTVSVNSSGTQILLKDTSIMPDIPGLPALLTMLFTPIMELCTNEEGTCYIGALCGLGWNSQTQKGILPENDIELAFDVKFDAEDIIQINALRAAINRLVCEGVNGTLHLGPNKIAQLQEDCQDRLIGLFTKSPPREAVTPMEKYLMWNQELNVEPGSTGTRDVLFQLHPFTPLNS
;
A
#
# COMPACT_ATOMS: atom_id res chain seq x y z
N MET A 1 10.09 13.03 -7.19
CA MET A 1 8.61 13.01 -7.39
C MET A 1 8.03 14.43 -7.28
N LEU A 2 7.10 14.81 -8.16
CA LEU A 2 6.33 16.06 -8.07
C LEU A 2 4.93 15.74 -7.54
N VAL A 3 4.46 16.47 -6.54
CA VAL A 3 3.12 16.30 -5.95
C VAL A 3 2.35 17.61 -6.09
N ALA A 4 1.07 17.52 -6.47
CA ALA A 4 0.18 18.67 -6.64
C ALA A 4 -0.95 18.59 -5.62
N GLY A 5 -1.29 19.72 -4.98
CA GLY A 5 -2.47 19.81 -4.13
C GLY A 5 -3.78 19.81 -4.92
N THR A 6 -3.75 20.24 -6.17
CA THR A 6 -4.92 20.19 -7.08
C THR A 6 -4.49 19.81 -8.48
N VAL A 7 -5.23 18.87 -9.06
CA VAL A 7 -5.06 18.39 -10.44
C VAL A 7 -6.34 18.68 -11.21
N SER A 8 -6.21 19.27 -12.39
CA SER A 8 -7.32 19.48 -13.31
C SER A 8 -6.91 19.09 -14.72
N VAL A 9 -7.85 18.55 -15.49
CA VAL A 9 -7.63 18.14 -16.86
C VAL A 9 -8.51 19.00 -17.76
N ASN A 10 -7.98 19.44 -18.90
CA ASN A 10 -8.78 20.19 -19.86
C ASN A 10 -9.88 19.29 -20.49
N SER A 11 -10.88 19.90 -21.12
CA SER A 11 -12.02 19.17 -21.69
C SER A 11 -11.64 18.15 -22.78
N SER A 12 -10.49 18.33 -23.44
CA SER A 12 -9.95 17.38 -24.43
C SER A 12 -9.12 16.25 -23.83
N GLY A 13 -8.83 16.26 -22.52
CA GLY A 13 -8.00 15.24 -21.88
C GLY A 13 -6.49 15.33 -22.21
N THR A 14 -6.05 16.35 -22.94
CA THR A 14 -4.70 16.45 -23.50
C THR A 14 -3.73 17.24 -22.64
N GLN A 15 -4.23 18.03 -21.69
CA GLN A 15 -3.41 18.85 -20.81
C GLN A 15 -3.85 18.67 -19.37
N ILE A 16 -2.86 18.46 -18.50
CA ILE A 16 -3.03 18.40 -17.06
C ILE A 16 -2.46 19.69 -16.47
N LEU A 17 -3.29 20.42 -15.73
CA LEU A 17 -2.90 21.59 -14.96
C LEU A 17 -2.76 21.20 -13.50
N LEU A 18 -1.53 21.32 -13.00
CA LEU A 18 -1.14 21.06 -11.62
C LEU A 18 -1.01 22.39 -10.86
N LYS A 19 -1.67 22.51 -9.71
CA LYS A 19 -1.56 23.67 -8.82
C LYS A 19 -1.05 23.25 -7.45
N ASP A 20 -0.44 24.21 -6.74
CA ASP A 20 0.11 24.01 -5.40
C ASP A 20 1.09 22.83 -5.37
N THR A 21 2.08 22.89 -6.27
CA THR A 21 3.01 21.80 -6.50
C THR A 21 4.22 21.87 -5.57
N SER A 22 4.60 20.74 -4.99
CA SER A 22 5.81 20.57 -4.19
C SER A 22 6.68 19.46 -4.77
N ILE A 23 7.99 19.65 -4.73
CA ILE A 23 8.95 18.57 -4.98
C ILE A 23 9.12 17.80 -3.67
N MET A 24 8.82 16.50 -3.70
CA MET A 24 9.12 15.63 -2.56
C MET A 24 10.58 15.20 -2.57
N PRO A 25 11.16 14.92 -1.38
CA PRO A 25 12.48 14.29 -1.27
C PRO A 25 12.56 13.02 -2.11
N ASP A 26 13.76 12.70 -2.57
CA ASP A 26 14.01 11.50 -3.37
C ASP A 26 14.06 10.27 -2.49
N ILE A 27 12.88 9.72 -2.18
CA ILE A 27 12.71 8.48 -1.43
C ILE A 27 12.41 7.36 -2.43
N PRO A 28 13.32 6.38 -2.61
CA PRO A 28 13.16 5.31 -3.60
C PRO A 28 11.88 4.49 -3.36
N GLY A 29 11.03 4.40 -4.39
CA GLY A 29 9.77 3.65 -4.34
C GLY A 29 8.65 4.31 -3.53
N LEU A 30 8.77 5.58 -3.13
CA LEU A 30 7.78 6.26 -2.30
C LEU A 30 6.33 6.20 -2.83
N PRO A 31 6.04 6.41 -4.13
CA PRO A 31 4.66 6.27 -4.64
C PRO A 31 4.08 4.87 -4.39
N ALA A 32 4.88 3.82 -4.64
CA ALA A 32 4.48 2.44 -4.43
C ALA A 32 4.30 2.16 -2.92
N LEU A 33 5.22 2.61 -2.07
CA LEU A 33 5.11 2.47 -0.61
C LEU A 33 3.82 3.09 -0.06
N LEU A 34 3.49 4.31 -0.47
CA LEU A 34 2.28 4.99 -0.02
C LEU A 34 1.02 4.26 -0.50
N THR A 35 1.00 3.84 -1.76
CA THR A 35 -0.15 3.13 -2.33
C THR A 35 -0.35 1.79 -1.63
N MET A 36 0.72 0.99 -1.46
CA MET A 36 0.67 -0.27 -0.74
C MET A 36 0.31 -0.07 0.75
N LEU A 37 0.80 1.00 1.39
CA LEU A 37 0.52 1.25 2.81
C LEU A 37 -0.97 1.54 3.05
N PHE A 38 -1.65 2.24 2.14
CA PHE A 38 -3.01 2.73 2.34
C PHE A 38 -4.08 2.01 1.53
N THR A 39 -3.70 1.18 0.55
CA THR A 39 -4.68 0.38 -0.20
C THR A 39 -5.44 -0.59 0.70
N PRO A 40 -6.75 -0.79 0.51
CA PRO A 40 -7.53 -1.78 1.25
C PRO A 40 -7.02 -3.20 0.99
N ILE A 41 -6.90 -3.57 -0.29
CA ILE A 41 -6.41 -4.87 -0.74
C ILE A 41 -5.24 -4.63 -1.70
N MET A 42 -4.24 -5.49 -1.60
CA MET A 42 -3.06 -5.50 -2.44
C MET A 42 -2.81 -6.93 -2.92
N GLU A 43 -2.47 -7.07 -4.20
CA GLU A 43 -1.96 -8.29 -4.78
C GLU A 43 -0.58 -8.03 -5.39
N LEU A 44 0.43 -8.77 -4.92
CA LEU A 44 1.78 -8.66 -5.46
C LEU A 44 1.92 -9.46 -6.75
N CYS A 45 2.64 -8.86 -7.70
CA CYS A 45 2.93 -9.49 -8.97
C CYS A 45 4.41 -9.82 -9.03
N THR A 46 4.72 -11.06 -9.38
CA THR A 46 6.09 -11.51 -9.61
C THR A 46 6.44 -11.53 -11.09
N ASN A 47 7.73 -11.58 -11.39
CA ASN A 47 8.22 -12.04 -12.68
C ASN A 47 7.82 -13.50 -12.95
N GLU A 48 8.05 -13.97 -14.18
CA GLU A 48 7.69 -15.32 -14.62
C GLU A 48 8.38 -16.42 -13.80
N GLU A 49 9.60 -16.16 -13.33
CA GLU A 49 10.37 -17.09 -12.51
C GLU A 49 9.95 -17.10 -11.03
N GLY A 50 9.13 -16.13 -10.60
CA GLY A 50 8.73 -15.95 -9.20
C GLY A 50 9.87 -15.49 -8.28
N THR A 51 10.97 -14.97 -8.83
CA THR A 51 12.19 -14.59 -8.10
C THR A 51 12.22 -13.12 -7.68
N CYS A 52 11.36 -12.27 -8.24
CA CYS A 52 11.22 -10.88 -7.82
C CYS A 52 9.78 -10.36 -7.92
N TYR A 53 9.44 -9.40 -7.08
CA TYR A 53 8.23 -8.59 -7.26
C TYR A 53 8.47 -7.52 -8.32
N ILE A 54 7.59 -7.44 -9.31
CA ILE A 54 7.66 -6.48 -10.42
C ILE A 54 6.59 -5.39 -10.31
N GLY A 55 5.60 -5.57 -9.44
CA GLY A 55 4.49 -4.65 -9.28
C GLY A 55 3.46 -5.12 -8.26
N ALA A 56 2.38 -4.36 -8.16
CA ALA A 56 1.21 -4.73 -7.36
C ALA A 56 -0.08 -4.15 -7.95
N LEU A 57 -1.17 -4.87 -7.78
CA LEU A 57 -2.53 -4.38 -8.00
C LEU A 57 -3.13 -3.95 -6.67
N CYS A 58 -3.59 -2.70 -6.59
CA CYS A 58 -4.11 -2.10 -5.37
C CYS A 58 -5.54 -1.63 -5.59
N GLY A 59 -6.46 -1.93 -4.67
CA GLY A 59 -7.85 -1.48 -4.78
C GLY A 59 -8.77 -2.14 -3.77
N LEU A 60 -10.01 -2.38 -4.19
CA LEU A 60 -11.03 -3.03 -3.37
C LEU A 60 -11.09 -4.55 -3.55
N GLY A 61 -10.19 -5.11 -4.35
CA GLY A 61 -10.18 -6.53 -4.69
C GLY A 61 -11.27 -6.90 -5.68
N TRP A 62 -11.67 -8.17 -5.66
CA TRP A 62 -12.54 -8.76 -6.68
C TRP A 62 -13.78 -9.41 -6.05
N ASN A 63 -14.81 -9.59 -6.87
CA ASN A 63 -16.08 -10.18 -6.47
C ASN A 63 -16.16 -11.65 -6.93
N SER A 64 -16.26 -12.57 -5.97
CA SER A 64 -16.27 -14.03 -6.18
C SER A 64 -17.38 -14.55 -7.10
N GLN A 65 -18.51 -13.84 -7.18
CA GLN A 65 -19.64 -14.24 -8.02
C GLN A 65 -19.51 -13.73 -9.46
N THR A 66 -19.04 -12.50 -9.62
CA THR A 66 -18.96 -11.86 -10.94
C THR A 66 -17.60 -12.01 -11.62
N GLN A 67 -16.58 -12.48 -10.89
CA GLN A 67 -15.21 -12.67 -11.37
C GLN A 67 -14.58 -11.37 -11.91
N LYS A 68 -14.96 -10.23 -11.33
CA LYS A 68 -14.51 -8.88 -11.71
C LYS A 68 -14.04 -8.09 -10.50
N GLY A 69 -13.19 -7.09 -10.73
CA GLY A 69 -12.85 -6.08 -9.72
C GLY A 69 -14.11 -5.44 -9.14
N ILE A 70 -14.11 -5.14 -7.85
CA ILE A 70 -15.27 -4.54 -7.15
C ILE A 70 -15.50 -3.11 -7.64
N LEU A 71 -14.44 -2.36 -7.90
CA LEU A 71 -14.47 -0.99 -8.42
C LEU A 71 -13.26 -0.77 -9.36
N PRO A 72 -13.25 -1.39 -10.55
CA PRO A 72 -12.08 -1.47 -11.42
C PRO A 72 -11.58 -0.09 -11.89
N GLU A 73 -12.45 0.91 -11.97
CA GLU A 73 -12.08 2.29 -12.30
C GLU A 73 -11.20 2.97 -11.24
N ASN A 74 -11.14 2.39 -10.04
CA ASN A 74 -10.34 2.85 -8.92
C ASN A 74 -9.17 1.92 -8.59
N ASP A 75 -9.00 0.83 -9.34
CA ASP A 75 -7.85 -0.04 -9.18
C ASP A 75 -6.59 0.68 -9.70
N ILE A 76 -5.50 0.53 -8.94
CA ILE A 76 -4.20 1.14 -9.25
C ILE A 76 -3.22 0.02 -9.55
N GLU A 77 -2.74 0.00 -10.80
CA GLU A 77 -1.64 -0.85 -11.24
C GLU A 77 -0.31 -0.15 -10.94
N LEU A 78 0.53 -0.79 -10.11
CA LEU A 78 1.86 -0.32 -9.80
C LEU A 78 2.89 -1.16 -10.55
N ALA A 79 3.71 -0.52 -11.37
CA ALA A 79 4.97 -1.09 -11.84
C ALA A 79 6.10 -0.58 -10.93
N PHE A 80 6.90 -1.49 -10.37
CA PHE A 80 7.94 -1.10 -9.42
C PHE A 80 9.17 -0.56 -10.14
N ASP A 81 9.63 0.61 -9.71
CA ASP A 81 10.86 1.29 -10.13
C ASP A 81 12.03 1.02 -9.17
N VAL A 82 11.76 0.28 -8.09
CA VAL A 82 12.75 -0.21 -7.14
C VAL A 82 12.48 -1.67 -6.78
N LYS A 83 13.52 -2.37 -6.33
CA LYS A 83 13.40 -3.73 -5.84
C LYS A 83 12.75 -3.76 -4.46
N PHE A 84 11.51 -4.24 -4.40
CA PHE A 84 10.86 -4.62 -3.16
C PHE A 84 11.16 -6.07 -2.80
N ASP A 85 11.28 -6.33 -1.51
CA ASP A 85 11.47 -7.68 -0.96
C ASP A 85 10.38 -8.03 0.07
N ALA A 86 10.41 -9.26 0.59
CA ALA A 86 9.46 -9.68 1.61
C ALA A 86 9.55 -8.85 2.89
N GLU A 87 10.74 -8.35 3.23
CA GLU A 87 10.94 -7.50 4.42
C GLU A 87 10.18 -6.18 4.28
N ASP A 88 10.15 -5.58 3.09
CA ASP A 88 9.34 -4.39 2.83
C ASP A 88 7.86 -4.62 3.11
N ILE A 89 7.32 -5.77 2.70
CA ILE A 89 5.91 -6.11 2.93
C ILE A 89 5.63 -6.38 4.42
N ILE A 90 6.58 -7.02 5.11
CA ILE A 90 6.52 -7.22 6.56
C ILE A 90 6.49 -5.87 7.29
N GLN A 91 7.34 -4.92 6.89
CA GLN A 91 7.37 -3.58 7.50
C GLN A 91 6.11 -2.77 7.21
N ILE A 92 5.55 -2.87 5.99
CA ILE A 92 4.24 -2.27 5.65
C ILE A 92 3.16 -2.84 6.56
N ASN A 93 3.08 -4.16 6.71
CA ASN A 93 2.10 -4.82 7.58
C ASN A 93 2.30 -4.45 9.06
N ALA A 94 3.55 -4.34 9.51
CA ALA A 94 3.86 -3.94 10.87
C ALA A 94 3.39 -2.49 11.15
N LEU A 95 3.55 -1.57 10.19
CA LEU A 95 3.02 -0.22 10.28
C LEU A 95 1.49 -0.20 10.23
N ARG A 96 0.84 -0.95 9.34
CA ARG A 96 -0.63 -1.09 9.30
C ARG A 96 -1.18 -1.60 10.64
N ALA A 97 -0.52 -2.59 11.24
CA ALA A 97 -0.87 -3.09 12.57
C ALA A 97 -0.65 -2.04 13.68
N ALA A 98 0.40 -1.21 13.60
CA ALA A 98 0.59 -0.10 14.51
C ALA A 98 -0.52 0.95 14.40
N ILE A 99 -0.91 1.32 13.19
CA ILE A 99 -2.00 2.26 12.95
C ILE A 99 -3.33 1.69 13.45
N ASN A 100 -3.62 0.41 13.21
CA ASN A 100 -4.81 -0.24 13.77
C ASN A 100 -4.84 -0.15 15.29
N ARG A 101 -3.71 -0.41 15.97
CA ARG A 101 -3.61 -0.28 17.44
C ARG A 101 -3.81 1.15 17.92
N LEU A 102 -3.43 2.14 17.12
CA LEU A 102 -3.57 3.56 17.44
C LEU A 102 -5.00 4.08 17.19
N VAL A 103 -5.67 3.62 16.13
CA VAL A 103 -6.91 4.25 15.63
C VAL A 103 -8.15 3.40 15.90
N CYS A 104 -8.04 2.07 15.90
CA CYS A 104 -9.19 1.20 16.05
C CYS A 104 -9.49 0.93 17.53
N GLU A 105 -10.76 1.00 17.89
CA GLU A 105 -11.23 0.78 19.25
C GLU A 105 -11.50 -0.71 19.48
N GLY A 106 -10.90 -1.26 20.54
CA GLY A 106 -11.31 -2.51 21.18
C GLY A 106 -11.33 -2.31 22.69
N VAL A 107 -11.30 -3.37 23.50
CA VAL A 107 -11.23 -3.26 24.98
C VAL A 107 -10.02 -2.43 25.46
N ASN A 108 -9.03 -2.20 24.58
CA ASN A 108 -7.84 -1.36 24.79
C ASN A 108 -7.77 -0.12 23.86
N GLY A 109 -8.91 0.36 23.34
CA GLY A 109 -8.96 1.53 22.44
C GLY A 109 -8.40 2.81 23.08
N THR A 110 -7.95 3.75 22.25
CA THR A 110 -7.30 5.00 22.72
C THR A 110 -8.20 5.89 23.57
N LEU A 111 -9.52 5.77 23.45
CA LEU A 111 -10.51 6.47 24.29
C LEU A 111 -10.23 6.32 25.79
N HIS A 112 -9.72 5.16 26.22
CA HIS A 112 -9.42 4.88 27.63
C HIS A 112 -7.94 5.02 27.98
N LEU A 113 -7.09 5.37 27.00
CA LEU A 113 -5.66 5.52 27.21
C LEU A 113 -5.32 6.94 27.65
N GLY A 114 -4.43 7.04 28.64
CA GLY A 114 -3.84 8.33 29.01
C GLY A 114 -2.94 8.90 27.91
N PRO A 115 -2.69 10.22 27.92
CA PRO A 115 -1.93 10.92 26.87
C PRO A 115 -0.52 10.33 26.65
N ASN A 116 0.15 9.89 27.71
CA ASN A 116 1.47 9.26 27.60
C ASN A 116 1.45 7.98 26.75
N LYS A 117 0.37 7.19 26.85
CA LYS A 117 0.27 5.94 26.09
C LYS A 117 -0.07 6.21 24.63
N ILE A 118 -0.90 7.22 24.37
CA ILE A 118 -1.18 7.69 23.01
C ILE A 118 0.11 8.20 22.34
N ALA A 119 0.91 9.00 23.05
CA ALA A 119 2.19 9.48 22.55
C ALA A 119 3.14 8.33 22.18
N GLN A 120 3.24 7.28 22.99
CA GLN A 120 4.05 6.09 22.66
C GLN A 120 3.55 5.36 21.41
N LEU A 121 2.23 5.26 21.20
CA LEU A 121 1.67 4.62 20.00
C LEU A 121 1.93 5.47 18.75
N GLN A 122 1.88 6.80 18.87
CA GLN A 122 2.23 7.73 17.81
C GLN A 122 3.72 7.64 17.46
N GLU A 123 4.58 7.56 18.47
CA GLU A 123 6.03 7.35 18.30
C GLU A 123 6.33 6.01 17.60
N ASP A 124 5.71 4.89 18.01
CA ASP A 124 5.85 3.59 17.32
C ASP A 124 5.41 3.66 15.85
N CYS A 125 4.32 4.38 15.53
CA CYS A 125 3.91 4.59 14.15
C CYS A 125 4.90 5.46 13.37
N GLN A 126 5.39 6.53 13.99
CA GLN A 126 6.34 7.46 13.38
C GLN A 126 7.68 6.77 13.07
N ASP A 127 8.22 6.00 14.01
CA ASP A 127 9.48 5.27 13.86
C ASP A 127 9.38 4.24 12.73
N ARG A 128 8.27 3.49 12.67
CA ARG A 128 8.02 2.53 11.59
C ARG A 128 7.88 3.21 10.22
N LEU A 129 7.18 4.33 10.16
CA LEU A 129 7.01 5.10 8.92
C LEU A 129 8.37 5.62 8.43
N ILE A 130 9.15 6.22 9.32
CA ILE A 130 10.50 6.72 8.99
C ILE A 130 11.38 5.55 8.55
N GLY A 131 11.44 4.45 9.33
CA GLY A 131 12.25 3.29 9.01
C GLY A 131 11.91 2.65 7.65
N LEU A 132 10.62 2.59 7.30
CA LEU A 132 10.18 2.10 6.00
C LEU A 132 10.64 3.00 4.84
N PHE A 133 10.57 4.32 5.02
CA PHE A 133 10.95 5.30 4.00
C PHE A 133 12.47 5.47 3.89
N THR A 134 13.20 5.37 5.00
CA THR A 134 14.66 5.54 5.05
C THR A 134 15.38 4.20 5.21
N LYS A 135 14.89 3.15 4.53
CA LYS A 135 15.51 1.80 4.54
C LYS A 135 17.00 1.91 4.18
N SER A 136 17.85 1.22 4.94
CA SER A 136 19.30 1.17 4.72
C SER A 136 19.77 -0.29 4.62
N PRO A 137 20.44 -0.70 3.52
CA PRO A 137 20.74 0.12 2.34
C PRO A 137 19.47 0.58 1.60
N PRO A 138 19.53 1.68 0.82
CA PRO A 138 18.41 2.12 -0.01
C PRO A 138 17.96 1.03 -0.98
N ARG A 139 16.68 1.04 -1.34
CA ARG A 139 16.13 0.11 -2.33
C ARG A 139 16.82 0.32 -3.68
N GLU A 140 17.24 -0.78 -4.29
CA GLU A 140 17.92 -0.77 -5.59
C GLU A 140 16.93 -0.34 -6.68
N ALA A 141 17.31 0.61 -7.53
CA ALA A 141 16.49 1.03 -8.66
C ALA A 141 16.42 -0.08 -9.72
N VAL A 142 15.25 -0.28 -10.30
CA VAL A 142 15.00 -1.23 -11.39
C VAL A 142 14.21 -0.55 -12.51
N THR A 143 14.23 -1.14 -13.70
CA THR A 143 13.38 -0.68 -14.79
C THR A 143 11.97 -1.25 -14.59
N PRO A 144 10.91 -0.42 -14.51
CA PRO A 144 9.54 -0.91 -14.40
C PRO A 144 9.18 -1.80 -15.59
N MET A 145 8.53 -2.92 -15.30
CA MET A 145 7.99 -3.81 -16.33
C MET A 145 6.52 -3.49 -16.56
N GLU A 146 6.14 -3.19 -17.80
CA GLU A 146 4.74 -3.03 -18.16
C GLU A 146 4.06 -4.40 -18.22
N LYS A 147 3.16 -4.66 -17.27
CA LYS A 147 2.32 -5.85 -17.25
C LYS A 147 0.91 -5.43 -16.86
N TYR A 148 -0.07 -5.71 -17.71
CA TYR A 148 -1.47 -5.52 -17.36
C TYR A 148 -1.86 -6.51 -16.26
N LEU A 149 -2.30 -5.97 -15.14
CA LEU A 149 -2.68 -6.77 -13.99
C LEU A 149 -4.19 -6.95 -13.93
N MET A 150 -4.62 -8.17 -13.67
CA MET A 150 -5.98 -8.48 -13.27
C MET A 150 -5.91 -9.21 -11.95
N TRP A 151 -6.86 -8.94 -11.04
CA TRP A 151 -6.96 -9.66 -9.77
C TRP A 151 -6.92 -11.16 -9.98
N ASN A 152 -5.98 -11.84 -9.33
CA ASN A 152 -5.91 -13.28 -9.33
C ASN A 152 -6.98 -13.84 -8.38
N GLN A 153 -7.92 -14.57 -8.97
CA GLN A 153 -9.12 -15.12 -8.35
C GLN A 153 -8.82 -16.20 -7.29
N GLU A 154 -7.55 -16.61 -7.14
CA GLU A 154 -7.12 -17.61 -6.16
C GLU A 154 -6.76 -17.00 -4.79
N LEU A 155 -6.45 -15.70 -4.74
CA LEU A 155 -6.27 -14.98 -3.47
C LEU A 155 -7.65 -14.62 -2.92
N ASN A 156 -8.14 -15.51 -2.05
CA ASN A 156 -9.44 -15.44 -1.42
C ASN A 156 -9.48 -14.32 -0.36
N VAL A 157 -9.32 -13.07 -0.76
CA VAL A 157 -9.53 -11.90 0.09
C VAL A 157 -10.95 -11.43 -0.17
N GLU A 158 -11.94 -12.15 0.34
CA GLU A 158 -13.31 -11.64 0.35
C GLU A 158 -13.37 -10.44 1.29
N PRO A 159 -13.71 -9.23 0.82
CA PRO A 159 -13.98 -8.11 1.72
C PRO A 159 -15.32 -8.37 2.41
N GLY A 160 -15.31 -9.12 3.51
CA GLY A 160 -16.48 -9.23 4.39
C GLY A 160 -16.74 -10.57 5.08
N SER A 161 -15.99 -11.64 4.82
CA SER A 161 -16.24 -12.91 5.51
C SER A 161 -15.38 -13.05 6.77
N THR A 162 -16.03 -12.93 7.94
CA THR A 162 -15.59 -13.27 9.31
C THR A 162 -14.96 -12.16 10.17
N GLY A 163 -15.80 -11.49 10.97
CA GLY A 163 -15.50 -11.21 12.38
C GLY A 163 -14.69 -9.97 12.79
N THR A 164 -14.09 -9.20 11.88
CA THR A 164 -13.20 -8.07 12.24
C THR A 164 -13.81 -6.70 11.94
N ARG A 165 -14.88 -6.32 12.66
CA ARG A 165 -15.45 -4.96 12.57
C ARG A 165 -14.56 -3.86 13.18
N ASP A 166 -13.48 -4.24 13.86
CA ASP A 166 -12.63 -3.33 14.66
C ASP A 166 -11.22 -3.12 14.09
N VAL A 167 -10.97 -3.29 12.78
CA VAL A 167 -9.66 -2.96 12.19
C VAL A 167 -9.79 -2.11 10.94
N LEU A 168 -8.99 -1.05 10.84
CA LEU A 168 -8.97 -0.10 9.73
C LEU A 168 -8.26 -0.70 8.52
N PHE A 169 -7.14 -1.37 8.76
CA PHE A 169 -6.31 -1.98 7.73
C PHE A 169 -6.28 -3.50 7.89
N GLN A 170 -6.64 -4.22 6.84
CA GLN A 170 -6.28 -5.63 6.72
C GLN A 170 -4.79 -5.77 6.43
N LEU A 171 -4.14 -6.82 6.92
CA LEU A 171 -2.74 -7.08 6.59
C LEU A 171 -2.66 -7.72 5.21
N HIS A 172 -1.68 -7.28 4.42
CA HIS A 172 -1.50 -7.78 3.07
C HIS A 172 -1.01 -9.23 3.09
N PRO A 173 -1.61 -10.12 2.29
CA PRO A 173 -0.97 -11.39 1.97
C PRO A 173 0.28 -11.11 1.15
N PHE A 174 1.30 -11.97 1.27
CA PHE A 174 2.44 -11.91 0.36
C PHE A 174 2.88 -13.31 -0.03
N THR A 175 3.26 -13.45 -1.29
CA THR A 175 3.72 -14.71 -1.86
C THR A 175 5.22 -14.83 -1.66
N PRO A 176 5.74 -15.87 -0.98
CA PRO A 176 7.18 -16.04 -0.86
C PRO A 176 7.81 -16.17 -2.25
N LEU A 177 8.92 -15.47 -2.47
CA LEU A 177 9.67 -15.56 -3.72
C LEU A 177 10.36 -16.92 -3.83
N ASN A 178 10.42 -17.45 -5.05
CA ASN A 178 11.19 -18.65 -5.36
C ASN A 178 12.68 -18.37 -5.11
N SER A 179 13.34 -19.32 -4.43
CA SER A 179 14.79 -19.30 -4.15
C SER A 179 15.59 -19.98 -5.24
#